data_AF-A0A0B0PHK1-F1
#
_entry.id   AF-A0A0B0PHK1-F1
#
_cell.length_a   1.000
_cell.length_b   1.000
_cell.length_c   1.000
_cell.angle_alpha   90.00
_cell.angle_beta   90.00
_cell.angle_gamma   90.00
#
_symmetry.space_group_name_H-M   'P 1'
#
loop_
_entity.id
_entity.type
_entity.pdbx_description
1 polymer ?
#
loop_
_entity_poly.entity_id
_entity_poly.type
_entity_poly.pdbx_seq_one_letter_code
_entity_poly.pdbx_strand_id
1 'polypeptide(L)'
;MEKLKDKRAEYEATASSDSSVNLDDIDNRIITEVLGPKSSQQYMPSVNQAQAEVQRLRDQMAQMQASTVEQIAQLKAEAASRKEKAQRKYNKLQLQLKAEAAAREAEQQENMTNSNYSFRI
;
A
#
# COMPACT_ATOMS: atom_id res chain seq x y z
N MET A 1 -3.19 -1.37 -88.19
CA MET A 1 -3.09 -1.63 -86.74
C MET A 1 -2.67 -0.36 -85.98
N GLU A 2 -3.25 0.80 -86.31
CA GLU A 2 -2.74 2.10 -85.85
C GLU A 2 -3.75 2.87 -84.96
N LYS A 3 -5.02 2.46 -84.94
CA LYS A 3 -6.11 3.23 -84.29
C LYS A 3 -6.40 2.85 -82.82
N LEU A 4 -5.62 1.94 -82.23
CA LEU A 4 -5.85 1.45 -80.86
C LEU A 4 -4.87 2.00 -79.81
N LYS A 5 -3.78 2.66 -80.22
CA LYS A 5 -2.76 3.16 -79.29
C LYS A 5 -3.04 4.58 -78.79
N ASP A 6 -3.65 5.43 -79.60
CA ASP A 6 -3.94 6.82 -79.21
C ASP A 6 -5.00 6.93 -78.11
N LYS A 7 -5.98 6.00 -78.07
CA LYS A 7 -7.07 6.05 -77.11
C LYS A 7 -6.69 5.63 -75.68
N ARG A 8 -5.54 4.96 -75.48
CA ARG A 8 -5.01 4.62 -74.14
C ARG A 8 -4.25 5.79 -73.52
N ALA A 9 -3.68 6.68 -74.34
CA ALA A 9 -2.97 7.86 -73.86
C ALA A 9 -3.94 8.95 -73.33
N GLU A 10 -5.11 9.11 -73.94
CA GLU A 10 -6.13 10.06 -73.47
C GLU A 10 -6.73 9.68 -72.10
N TYR A 11 -6.69 8.41 -71.71
CA TYR A 11 -7.26 7.96 -70.43
C TYR A 11 -6.26 7.98 -69.26
N GLU A 12 -4.95 7.89 -69.53
CA GLU A 12 -3.93 8.03 -68.48
C GLU A 12 -3.65 9.51 -68.13
N ALA A 13 -3.98 10.48 -69.00
CA ALA A 13 -3.79 11.90 -68.74
C ALA A 13 -4.81 12.50 -67.76
N THR A 14 -6.05 11.99 -67.72
CA THR A 14 -7.12 12.54 -66.87
C THR A 14 -7.09 12.05 -65.42
N ALA A 15 -6.24 11.07 -65.09
CA ALA A 15 -6.00 10.65 -63.70
C ALA A 15 -4.85 11.43 -63.03
N SER A 16 -4.06 12.18 -63.81
CA SER A 16 -2.80 12.78 -63.34
C SER A 16 -2.89 14.27 -62.98
N SER A 17 -4.05 14.92 -63.13
CA SER A 17 -4.22 16.32 -62.76
C SER A 17 -5.63 16.53 -62.21
N ASP A 18 -5.79 16.51 -60.88
CA ASP A 18 -6.47 17.57 -60.11
C ASP A 18 -6.99 17.20 -58.71
N SER A 19 -6.61 16.08 -58.10
CA SER A 19 -6.92 15.94 -56.68
C SER A 19 -5.95 15.03 -55.94
N SER A 20 -4.73 15.53 -55.71
CA SER A 20 -3.98 15.13 -54.52
C SER A 20 -4.67 15.73 -53.28
N VAL A 21 -5.93 15.37 -53.03
CA VAL A 21 -6.52 15.63 -51.73
C VAL A 21 -5.97 14.53 -50.85
N ASN A 22 -4.94 14.89 -50.09
CA ASN A 22 -4.42 14.06 -49.03
C ASN A 22 -5.61 13.70 -48.12
N LEU A 23 -5.96 12.41 -48.01
CA LEU A 23 -7.10 11.99 -47.19
C LEU A 23 -6.91 12.44 -45.73
N ASP A 24 -5.65 12.51 -45.28
CA ASP A 24 -5.27 13.05 -43.98
C ASP A 24 -5.64 14.54 -43.83
N ASP A 25 -5.60 15.33 -44.90
CA ASP A 25 -6.01 16.75 -44.88
C ASP A 25 -7.53 16.91 -44.82
N ILE A 26 -8.31 15.98 -45.39
CA ILE A 26 -9.78 15.97 -45.29
C ILE A 26 -10.21 15.65 -43.86
N ASP A 27 -9.60 14.64 -43.24
CA ASP A 27 -9.92 14.26 -41.87
C ASP A 27 -9.56 15.38 -40.89
N ASN A 28 -8.38 16.00 -41.06
CA ASN A 28 -7.97 17.14 -40.24
C ASN A 28 -8.87 18.36 -40.43
N ARG A 29 -9.29 18.67 -41.67
CA ARG A 29 -10.18 19.80 -41.99
C ARG A 29 -11.60 19.59 -41.46
N ILE A 30 -12.16 18.39 -41.55
CA ILE A 30 -13.49 18.09 -40.99
C ILE A 30 -13.44 18.19 -39.46
N ILE A 31 -12.38 17.68 -38.80
CA ILE A 31 -12.22 17.78 -37.35
C ILE A 31 -12.07 19.24 -36.87
N THR A 32 -11.35 20.09 -37.61
CA THR A 32 -11.17 21.50 -37.22
C THR A 32 -12.33 22.41 -37.61
N GLU A 33 -12.86 22.34 -38.83
CA GLU A 33 -13.91 23.26 -39.28
C GLU A 33 -15.32 22.86 -38.82
N VAL A 34 -15.63 21.56 -38.75
CA VAL A 34 -16.98 21.07 -38.39
C VAL A 34 -17.11 20.84 -36.87
N LEU A 35 -16.04 20.41 -36.20
CA LEU A 35 -16.09 19.95 -34.80
C LEU A 35 -15.28 20.78 -33.78
N GLY A 36 -14.36 21.66 -34.20
CA GLY A 36 -13.41 22.32 -33.29
C GLY A 36 -13.38 23.84 -33.39
N PRO A 37 -14.27 24.54 -32.66
CA PRO A 37 -13.75 25.28 -31.49
C PRO A 37 -14.69 25.38 -30.29
N LYS A 38 -15.93 24.87 -30.38
CA LYS A 38 -16.96 25.11 -29.34
C LYS A 38 -17.24 23.93 -28.40
N SER A 39 -16.77 22.72 -28.72
CA SER A 39 -17.03 21.52 -27.90
C SER A 39 -15.86 21.19 -26.94
N SER A 40 -14.62 21.51 -27.32
CA SER A 40 -13.42 21.14 -26.54
C SER A 40 -13.24 21.95 -25.25
N GLN A 41 -13.77 23.17 -25.17
CA GLN A 41 -13.70 23.98 -23.95
C GLN A 41 -14.73 23.56 -22.88
N GLN A 42 -15.81 22.87 -23.25
CA GLN A 42 -16.89 22.53 -22.32
C GLN A 42 -16.84 21.08 -21.81
N TYR A 43 -16.06 20.19 -22.43
CA TYR A 43 -15.91 18.79 -22.01
C TYR A 43 -14.67 18.53 -21.13
N MET A 44 -13.77 19.51 -20.98
CA MET A 44 -12.52 19.40 -20.20
C MET A 44 -12.54 19.78 -18.69
N PRO A 45 -13.61 20.34 -18.07
CA PRO A 45 -13.55 20.60 -16.62
C PRO A 45 -13.69 19.33 -15.75
N SER A 46 -14.34 18.26 -16.23
CA SER A 46 -14.70 17.10 -15.38
C SER A 46 -13.54 16.14 -15.14
N VAL A 47 -12.59 16.00 -16.08
CA VAL A 47 -11.44 15.08 -15.93
C VAL A 47 -10.50 15.56 -14.81
N ASN A 48 -10.28 16.87 -14.72
CA ASN A 48 -9.49 17.48 -13.64
C ASN A 48 -10.15 17.30 -12.26
N GLN A 49 -11.49 17.35 -12.21
CA GLN A 49 -12.23 17.13 -10.98
C GLN A 49 -12.18 15.66 -10.53
N ALA A 50 -12.39 14.72 -11.46
CA ALA A 50 -12.29 13.29 -11.17
C ALA A 50 -10.89 12.88 -10.71
N GLN A 51 -9.84 13.43 -11.32
CA GLN A 51 -8.45 13.17 -10.91
C GLN A 51 -8.15 13.73 -9.51
N ALA A 52 -8.66 14.92 -9.18
CA ALA A 52 -8.51 15.50 -7.85
C ALA A 52 -9.23 14.68 -6.75
N GLU A 53 -10.41 14.13 -7.04
CA GLU A 53 -11.13 13.24 -6.13
C GLU A 53 -10.40 11.92 -5.91
N VAL A 54 -9.86 11.31 -6.98
CA VAL A 54 -9.01 10.11 -6.87
C VAL A 54 -7.76 10.38 -6.02
N GLN A 55 -7.12 11.54 -6.19
CA GLN A 55 -5.95 11.89 -5.38
C GLN A 55 -6.31 12.08 -3.90
N ARG A 56 -7.42 12.77 -3.60
CA ARG A 56 -7.90 12.91 -2.22
C ARG A 56 -8.20 11.56 -1.57
N LEU A 57 -8.83 10.65 -2.30
CA LEU A 57 -9.08 9.29 -1.80
C LEU A 57 -7.77 8.53 -1.53
N ARG A 58 -6.76 8.68 -2.41
CA ARG A 58 -5.43 8.09 -2.18
C ARG A 58 -4.78 8.64 -0.92
N ASP A 59 -4.84 9.96 -0.73
CA ASP A 59 -4.26 10.61 0.44
C ASP A 59 -4.97 10.17 1.74
N GLN A 60 -6.31 10.05 1.70
CA GLN A 60 -7.09 9.51 2.82
C GLN A 60 -6.75 8.06 3.11
N MET A 61 -6.64 7.21 2.09
CA MET A 61 -6.22 5.81 2.27
C MET A 61 -4.80 5.73 2.85
N ALA A 62 -3.88 6.58 2.40
CA ALA A 62 -2.52 6.62 2.94
C ALA A 62 -2.51 7.06 4.41
N GLN A 63 -3.32 8.06 4.78
CA GLN A 63 -3.46 8.49 6.18
C GLN A 63 -4.06 7.38 7.05
N MET A 64 -5.11 6.68 6.58
CA MET A 64 -5.68 5.54 7.32
C MET A 64 -4.71 4.37 7.44
N GLN A 65 -3.90 4.11 6.41
CA GLN A 65 -2.86 3.09 6.47
C GLN A 65 -1.78 3.47 7.49
N ALA A 66 -1.32 4.73 7.48
CA ALA A 66 -0.34 5.22 8.43
C ALA A 66 -0.84 5.10 9.88
N SER A 67 -2.07 5.52 10.17
CA SER A 67 -2.65 5.41 11.51
C SER A 67 -2.85 3.96 11.95
N THR A 68 -3.23 3.07 11.03
CA THR A 68 -3.36 1.63 11.32
C THR A 68 -2.00 1.01 11.65
N VAL A 69 -0.96 1.33 10.88
CA VAL A 69 0.41 0.84 11.12
C VAL A 69 0.92 1.32 12.47
N GLU A 70 0.67 2.59 12.81
CA GLU A 70 1.07 3.15 14.10
C GLU A 70 0.36 2.45 15.27
N GLN A 71 -0.95 2.22 15.19
CA GLN A 71 -1.70 1.48 16.21
C GLN A 71 -1.19 0.05 16.38
N ILE A 72 -0.87 -0.64 15.28
CA ILE A 72 -0.29 -1.99 15.33
C ILE A 72 1.07 -1.96 16.04
N ALA A 73 1.91 -0.96 15.75
CA ALA A 73 3.21 -0.81 16.40
C ALA A 73 3.06 -0.58 17.91
N GLN A 74 2.14 0.30 18.31
CA GLN A 74 1.85 0.56 19.73
C GLN A 74 1.35 -0.69 20.45
N LEU A 75 0.38 -1.42 19.87
CA LEU A 75 -0.14 -2.66 20.46
C LEU A 75 0.94 -3.74 20.58
N LYS A 76 1.85 -3.86 19.59
CA LYS A 76 2.98 -4.79 19.66
C LYS A 76 3.95 -4.42 20.78
N ALA A 77 4.30 -3.14 20.91
CA ALA A 77 5.17 -2.66 21.98
C ALA A 77 4.55 -2.88 23.36
N GLU A 78 3.26 -2.60 23.49
CA GLU A 78 2.51 -2.82 24.73
C GLU A 78 2.44 -4.31 25.09
N ALA A 79 2.14 -5.18 24.12
CA ALA A 79 2.11 -6.62 24.31
C ALA A 79 3.48 -7.17 24.78
N ALA A 80 4.58 -6.67 24.19
CA ALA A 80 5.93 -7.03 24.62
C ALA A 80 6.21 -6.57 26.07
N SER A 81 5.86 -5.33 26.43
CA SER A 81 6.01 -4.81 27.79
C SER A 81 5.20 -5.61 28.82
N ARG A 82 3.94 -5.94 28.49
CA ARG A 82 3.07 -6.76 29.34
C ARG A 82 3.65 -8.16 29.55
N LYS A 83 4.16 -8.79 28.49
CA LYS A 83 4.82 -10.10 28.55
C LYS A 83 6.06 -10.07 29.44
N GLU A 84 6.90 -9.05 29.30
CA GLU A 84 8.10 -8.90 30.12
C GLU A 84 7.76 -8.69 31.61
N LYS A 85 6.78 -7.84 31.92
CA LYS A 85 6.31 -7.64 33.30
C LYS A 85 5.79 -8.93 33.92
N ALA A 86 5.03 -9.73 33.16
CA ALA A 86 4.55 -11.02 33.62
C ALA A 86 5.72 -11.98 33.91
N GLN A 87 6.70 -12.06 33.01
CA GLN A 87 7.88 -12.90 33.20
C GLN A 87 8.69 -12.49 34.44
N ARG A 88 8.89 -11.18 34.65
CA ARG A 88 9.58 -10.67 35.83
C ARG A 88 8.85 -11.05 37.12
N LYS A 89 7.52 -10.95 37.15
CA LYS A 89 6.70 -11.38 38.30
C LYS A 89 6.85 -12.87 38.56
N TYR A 90 6.80 -13.69 37.51
CA TYR A 90 6.97 -15.13 37.62
C TYR A 90 8.35 -15.50 38.20
N ASN A 91 9.43 -14.93 37.64
CA ASN A 91 10.79 -15.17 38.12
C ASN A 91 10.97 -14.73 39.59
N LYS A 92 10.40 -13.57 39.96
CA LYS A 92 10.46 -13.08 41.35
C LYS A 92 9.75 -14.03 42.31
N LEU A 93 8.55 -14.51 41.94
CA LEU A 93 7.81 -15.46 42.78
C LEU A 93 8.57 -16.78 42.93
N GLN A 94 9.17 -17.28 41.85
CA GLN A 94 9.99 -18.50 41.90
C GLN A 94 11.20 -18.34 42.83
N LEU A 95 11.85 -17.18 42.84
CA LEU A 95 12.94 -16.87 43.75
C LEU A 95 12.47 -16.81 45.22
N GLN A 96 11.32 -16.16 45.47
CA GLN A 96 10.75 -16.09 46.83
C GLN A 96 10.42 -17.47 47.38
N LEU A 97 9.79 -18.34 46.59
CA LEU A 97 9.46 -19.70 47.02
C LEU A 97 10.72 -20.53 47.33
N LYS A 98 11.79 -20.38 46.54
CA LYS A 98 13.08 -21.03 46.82
C LYS A 98 13.70 -20.54 48.12
N ALA A 99 13.70 -19.23 48.34
CA ALA A 99 14.24 -18.64 49.56
C ALA A 99 13.44 -19.08 50.80
N GLU A 100 12.10 -19.12 50.71
CA GLU A 100 11.23 -19.57 51.79
C GLU A 100 11.44 -21.07 52.10
N ALA A 101 11.55 -21.91 51.08
CA ALA A 101 11.86 -23.33 51.27
C ALA A 101 13.21 -23.52 51.99
N ALA A 102 14.26 -22.82 51.55
CA ALA A 102 15.58 -22.89 52.18
C ALA A 102 15.56 -22.39 53.63
N ALA A 103 14.78 -21.34 53.93
CA ALA A 103 14.61 -20.84 55.30
C ALA A 103 13.92 -21.89 56.19
N ARG A 104 12.84 -22.52 55.71
CA ARG A 104 12.15 -23.59 56.44
C ARG A 104 13.04 -24.81 56.68
N GLU A 105 13.88 -25.19 55.70
CA GLU A 105 14.84 -26.27 55.86
C GLU A 105 15.91 -25.92 56.92
N ALA A 106 16.41 -24.69 56.92
CA ALA A 106 17.37 -24.23 57.93
C ALA A 106 16.77 -24.22 59.35
N GLU A 107 15.54 -23.71 59.51
CA GLU A 107 14.82 -23.73 60.79
C GLU A 107 14.56 -25.16 61.29
N GLN A 108 14.19 -26.08 60.39
CA GLN A 108 14.02 -27.48 60.75
C GLN A 108 15.33 -28.12 61.20
N GLN A 109 16.43 -27.84 60.52
CA GLN A 109 17.76 -28.33 60.92
C GLN A 109 18.19 -27.77 62.28
N GLU A 110 18.00 -26.48 62.51
CA GLU A 110 18.31 -25.82 63.79
C GLU A 110 17.51 -26.44 64.95
N ASN A 111 16.20 -26.65 64.76
CA ASN A 111 15.34 -27.28 65.76
C ASN A 111 15.77 -28.73 66.06
N MET A 112 16.16 -29.50 65.03
CA MET A 112 16.70 -30.86 65.24
C MET A 112 18.03 -30.86 66.00
N THR A 113 18.91 -29.88 65.75
CA THR A 113 20.18 -29.76 66.48
C THR A 113 19.98 -29.34 67.94
N ASN A 114 19.08 -28.40 68.21
CA ASN A 114 18.78 -27.95 69.58
C ASN A 114 18.07 -29.03 70.40
N SER A 115 17.18 -29.82 69.78
CA SER A 115 16.52 -30.95 70.45
C SER A 115 17.51 -32.06 70.83
N ASN A 116 18.51 -32.36 69.99
CA ASN A 116 19.54 -33.36 70.29
C ASN A 116 20.50 -32.93 71.41
N TYR A 117 20.75 -31.63 71.59
CA TYR A 117 21.57 -31.12 72.70
C TYR A 117 20.86 -31.23 74.05
N SER A 118 19.53 -31.09 74.10
CA SER A 118 18.74 -31.18 75.33
C SER A 118 18.58 -32.60 75.89
N PHE A 119 18.89 -33.65 75.12
CA PHE A 119 18.76 -35.06 75.54
C PHE A 119 20.09 -35.66 76.06
N ARG A 120 21.19 -34.89 76.02
CA ARG A 120 22.54 -35.34 76.39
C ARG A 120 23.08 -34.77 77.71
N ILE A 121 22.25 -34.09 78.49
CA ILE A 121 22.55 -33.57 79.83
C ILE A 121 21.75 -34.39 80.84
#